data_AF-A0A9X2U511-F1
#
_entry.id   AF-A0A9X2U511-F1
#
_cell.length_a   1.000
_cell.length_b   1.000
_cell.length_c   1.000
_cell.angle_alpha   90.00
_cell.angle_beta   90.00
_cell.angle_gamma   90.00
#
_symmetry.space_group_name_H-M   'P 1'
#
loop_
_entity.id
_entity.type
_entity.pdbx_description
1 polymer ?
#
loop_
_entity_poly.entity_id
_entity_poly.type
_entity_poly.pdbx_seq_one_letter_code
_entity_poly.pdbx_strand_id
1 'polypeptide(L)'
;MKYDHRGRPKKGSEKLSENIAIKVPPFKKQQFKAFADRCGVSLSDFVRGGLFRFLFTSLEQEGLLDRETSEIDPGSHPELFPEDFADFIEAAEQIRDKVKETRSADALEGLLIEIRDFLKEKKSEYESRREKKENRKQQYDTEIGTKINVRVTPTQRSWLEEMHSRQGPDALVGLSSWIRSILSVYMRNYTRPERTIYSLNKWIGDVYEALREREKDKMRNQISNLSESFEEKIYNKKQSAIGSLSFASNIQ
;
A
#
# COMPACT_ATOMS: atom_id res chain seq x y z
N MET A 1 -2.94 2.52 -20.92
CA MET A 1 -4.43 2.58 -20.82
C MET A 1 -4.90 3.91 -20.21
N LYS A 2 -5.14 4.96 -21.01
CA LYS A 2 -5.52 6.26 -20.44
C LYS A 2 -6.92 6.18 -19.82
N TYR A 3 -7.01 6.35 -18.51
CA TYR A 3 -8.27 6.47 -17.79
C TYR A 3 -8.76 7.92 -17.86
N ASP A 4 -10.07 8.12 -17.82
CA ASP A 4 -10.61 9.44 -17.52
C ASP A 4 -10.43 9.76 -16.03
N HIS A 5 -10.71 11.01 -15.66
CA HIS A 5 -10.67 11.52 -14.30
C HIS A 5 -11.65 10.83 -13.34
N ARG A 6 -12.45 9.86 -13.82
CA ARG A 6 -13.40 9.04 -13.06
C ARG A 6 -13.08 7.55 -13.14
N GLY A 7 -11.89 7.17 -13.62
CA GLY A 7 -11.47 5.77 -13.67
C GLY A 7 -12.13 4.92 -14.75
N ARG A 8 -12.66 5.52 -15.84
CA ARG A 8 -13.16 4.77 -17.01
C ARG A 8 -12.11 4.71 -18.13
N PRO A 9 -11.98 3.60 -18.88
CA PRO A 9 -11.03 3.50 -20.00
C PRO A 9 -11.42 4.45 -21.14
N LYS A 10 -10.48 5.28 -21.64
CA LYS A 10 -10.70 6.09 -22.86
C LYS A 10 -10.77 5.20 -24.09
N LYS A 11 -11.77 5.44 -24.96
CA LYS A 11 -12.00 4.77 -26.25
C LYS A 11 -10.78 4.94 -27.16
N GLY A 12 -9.92 3.93 -27.25
CA GLY A 12 -8.74 3.93 -28.11
C GLY A 12 -7.64 2.93 -27.72
N SER A 13 -7.71 2.30 -26.53
CA SER A 13 -6.74 1.29 -26.11
C SER A 13 -7.16 -0.13 -26.52
N GLU A 14 -6.17 -0.99 -26.79
CA GLU A 14 -6.34 -2.45 -26.92
C GLU A 14 -7.33 -3.01 -25.88
N LYS A 15 -8.21 -3.91 -26.32
CA LYS A 15 -9.20 -4.54 -25.45
C LYS A 15 -8.51 -5.57 -24.55
N LEU A 16 -8.87 -5.58 -23.27
CA LEU A 16 -8.51 -6.66 -22.34
C LEU A 16 -9.19 -7.96 -22.81
N SER A 17 -8.44 -8.82 -23.52
CA SER A 17 -8.95 -10.04 -24.15
C SER A 17 -8.33 -11.31 -23.59
N GLU A 18 -7.16 -11.22 -22.96
CA GLU A 18 -6.42 -12.36 -22.43
C GLU A 18 -6.70 -12.54 -20.93
N ASN A 19 -6.67 -13.79 -20.46
CA ASN A 19 -6.90 -14.11 -19.05
C ASN A 19 -5.71 -14.86 -18.45
N ILE A 20 -5.15 -14.30 -17.36
CA ILE A 20 -4.14 -14.96 -16.55
C ILE A 20 -4.81 -15.52 -15.30
N ALA A 21 -4.75 -16.84 -15.14
CA ALA A 21 -5.26 -17.52 -13.96
C ALA A 21 -4.14 -17.72 -12.93
N ILE A 22 -4.19 -16.96 -11.84
CA ILE A 22 -3.19 -17.02 -10.76
C ILE A 22 -3.72 -17.98 -9.68
N LYS A 23 -3.04 -19.12 -9.52
CA LYS A 23 -3.35 -20.06 -8.44
C LYS A 23 -2.84 -19.49 -7.10
N VAL A 24 -3.75 -19.32 -6.15
CA VAL A 24 -3.50 -18.79 -4.81
C VAL A 24 -4.17 -19.64 -3.73
N PRO A 25 -3.49 -19.88 -2.60
CA PRO A 25 -4.16 -20.40 -1.41
C PRO A 25 -5.36 -19.51 -1.04
N PRO A 26 -6.47 -20.07 -0.54
CA PRO A 26 -7.67 -19.31 -0.18
C PRO A 26 -7.39 -18.14 0.76
N PHE A 27 -6.53 -18.35 1.77
CA PHE A 27 -6.13 -17.28 2.70
C PHE A 27 -5.41 -16.12 2.00
N LYS A 28 -4.54 -16.41 1.01
CA LYS A 28 -3.85 -15.38 0.21
C LYS A 28 -4.84 -14.61 -0.64
N LYS A 29 -5.81 -15.29 -1.25
CA LYS A 29 -6.88 -14.63 -2.02
C LYS A 29 -7.67 -13.66 -1.15
N GLN A 30 -8.01 -14.06 0.08
CA GLN A 30 -8.68 -13.16 1.04
C GLN A 30 -7.80 -11.98 1.45
N GLN A 31 -6.50 -12.19 1.68
CA GLN A 31 -5.56 -11.10 1.98
C GLN A 31 -5.50 -10.10 0.82
N PHE A 32 -5.39 -10.60 -0.42
CA PHE A 32 -5.34 -9.77 -1.61
C PHE A 32 -6.65 -8.99 -1.79
N LYS A 33 -7.79 -9.64 -1.55
CA LYS A 33 -9.11 -9.00 -1.61
C LYS A 33 -9.24 -7.90 -0.54
N ALA A 34 -8.92 -8.20 0.72
CA ALA A 34 -9.00 -7.21 1.79
C ALA A 34 -8.08 -6.00 1.55
N PHE A 35 -6.94 -6.21 0.89
CA PHE A 35 -6.06 -5.11 0.50
C PHE A 35 -6.60 -4.31 -0.69
N ALA A 36 -7.17 -4.99 -1.70
CA ALA A 36 -7.82 -4.35 -2.83
C ALA A 36 -8.99 -3.46 -2.38
N ASP A 37 -9.83 -3.99 -1.48
CA ASP A 37 -10.96 -3.27 -0.88
C ASP A 37 -10.48 -2.01 -0.14
N ARG A 38 -9.35 -2.10 0.60
CA ARG A 38 -8.72 -0.94 1.27
C ARG A 38 -8.18 0.11 0.30
N CYS A 39 -7.87 -0.26 -0.94
CA CYS A 39 -7.42 0.67 -1.97
C CYS A 39 -8.58 1.17 -2.84
N GLY A 40 -9.83 0.80 -2.52
CA GLY A 40 -11.00 1.19 -3.31
C GLY A 40 -11.07 0.55 -4.70
N VAL A 41 -10.38 -0.57 -4.95
CA VAL A 41 -10.29 -1.21 -6.28
C VAL A 41 -10.76 -2.66 -6.29
N SER A 42 -11.12 -3.17 -7.47
CA SER A 42 -11.43 -4.59 -7.62
C SER A 42 -10.20 -5.48 -7.39
N LEU A 43 -10.39 -6.74 -7.00
CA LEU A 43 -9.27 -7.70 -6.86
C LEU A 43 -8.49 -7.86 -8.18
N SER A 44 -9.16 -7.78 -9.33
CA SER A 44 -8.49 -7.87 -10.63
C SER A 44 -7.64 -6.62 -10.89
N ASP A 45 -8.14 -5.44 -10.55
CA ASP A 45 -7.41 -4.18 -10.72
C ASP A 45 -6.28 -4.03 -9.71
N PHE A 46 -6.44 -4.54 -8.49
CA PHE A 46 -5.36 -4.67 -7.52
C PHE A 46 -4.24 -5.56 -8.06
N VAL A 47 -4.56 -6.75 -8.55
CA VAL A 47 -3.53 -7.64 -9.08
C VAL A 47 -2.85 -7.03 -10.29
N ARG A 48 -3.61 -6.48 -11.23
CA ARG A 48 -3.07 -5.84 -12.43
C ARG A 48 -2.22 -4.62 -12.07
N GLY A 49 -2.74 -3.72 -11.25
CA GLY A 49 -2.03 -2.51 -10.84
C GLY A 49 -0.80 -2.81 -9.98
N GLY A 50 -0.93 -3.70 -9.01
CA GLY A 50 0.15 -4.09 -8.12
C GLY A 50 1.22 -4.92 -8.82
N LEU A 51 0.87 -5.69 -9.85
CA LEU A 51 1.84 -6.40 -10.68
C LEU A 51 2.57 -5.44 -11.61
N PHE A 52 1.85 -4.74 -12.49
CA PHE A 52 2.48 -3.93 -13.52
C PHE A 52 3.18 -2.70 -12.93
N ARG A 53 2.52 -1.91 -12.08
CA ARG A 53 3.12 -0.68 -11.53
C ARG A 53 4.38 -0.98 -10.73
N PHE A 54 4.34 -2.05 -9.94
CA PHE A 54 5.49 -2.46 -9.15
C PHE A 54 6.65 -2.97 -10.03
N LEU A 55 6.37 -3.82 -11.02
CA LEU A 55 7.39 -4.28 -11.97
C LEU A 55 8.02 -3.14 -12.78
N PHE A 56 7.21 -2.23 -13.33
CA PHE A 56 7.71 -1.07 -14.06
C PHE A 56 8.61 -0.21 -13.19
N THR A 57 8.16 0.13 -11.98
CA THR A 57 8.95 1.04 -11.15
C THR A 57 10.24 0.37 -10.66
N SER A 58 10.24 -0.94 -10.35
CA SER A 58 11.47 -1.65 -10.00
C SER A 58 12.47 -1.69 -11.16
N LEU A 59 12.01 -1.97 -12.39
CA LEU A 59 12.89 -1.98 -13.57
C LEU A 59 13.40 -0.57 -13.94
N GLU A 60 12.61 0.47 -13.68
CA GLU A 60 12.98 1.87 -13.93
C GLU A 60 14.13 2.27 -13.00
N GLN A 61 14.00 1.94 -11.72
CA GLN A 61 15.03 2.18 -10.70
C GLN A 61 16.34 1.44 -11.00
N GLU A 62 16.25 0.27 -11.64
CA GLU A 62 17.41 -0.52 -12.03
C GLU A 62 17.98 -0.15 -13.40
N GLY A 63 17.35 0.79 -14.13
CA GLY A 63 17.79 1.18 -15.47
C GLY A 63 17.64 0.08 -16.52
N LEU A 64 16.78 -0.92 -16.27
CA LEU A 64 16.55 -2.08 -17.15
C LEU A 64 15.34 -1.88 -18.08
N LEU A 65 14.80 -0.68 -18.11
CA LEU A 65 13.60 -0.31 -18.87
C LEU A 65 14.00 0.17 -20.27
N ASP A 66 14.06 -0.75 -21.23
CA ASP A 66 14.33 -0.40 -22.63
C ASP A 66 13.15 0.38 -23.25
N ARG A 67 13.46 1.38 -24.09
CA ARG A 67 12.50 2.32 -24.71
C ARG A 67 11.32 1.66 -25.46
N GLU A 68 11.43 0.39 -25.86
CA GLU A 68 10.34 -0.35 -26.52
C GLU A 68 9.18 -0.73 -25.57
N THR A 69 9.37 -0.68 -24.25
CA THR A 69 8.28 -0.85 -23.25
C THR A 69 7.33 0.36 -23.16
N SER A 70 7.54 1.40 -23.98
CA SER A 70 6.73 2.63 -24.06
C SER A 70 5.24 2.40 -24.37
N GLU A 71 4.85 1.21 -24.82
CA GLU A 71 3.44 0.85 -25.05
C GLU A 71 2.66 0.54 -23.75
N ILE A 72 3.35 0.11 -22.68
CA ILE A 72 2.72 -0.20 -21.39
C ILE A 72 2.91 0.99 -20.44
N ASP A 73 2.00 1.95 -20.55
CA ASP A 73 1.97 3.16 -19.71
C ASP A 73 1.77 2.81 -18.21
N PRO A 74 2.77 2.99 -17.32
CA PRO A 74 2.62 2.69 -15.89
C PRO A 74 1.61 3.60 -15.20
N GLY A 75 1.38 4.82 -15.73
CA GLY A 75 0.35 5.75 -15.27
C GLY A 75 -1.08 5.30 -15.59
N SER A 76 -1.21 4.21 -16.35
CA SER A 76 -2.49 3.58 -16.62
C SER A 76 -2.96 2.56 -15.60
N HIS A 77 -2.19 2.33 -14.55
CA HIS A 77 -2.55 1.40 -13.49
C HIS A 77 -2.94 2.16 -12.22
N PRO A 78 -4.00 1.73 -11.51
CA PRO A 78 -4.48 2.45 -10.33
C PRO A 78 -3.37 2.57 -9.30
N GLU A 79 -3.29 3.72 -8.64
CA GLU A 79 -2.44 3.88 -7.48
C GLU A 79 -3.03 3.10 -6.32
N LEU A 80 -2.31 2.06 -5.89
CA LEU A 80 -2.75 1.22 -4.80
C LEU A 80 -2.22 1.82 -3.50
N PHE A 81 -2.99 2.77 -2.99
CA PHE A 81 -2.71 3.39 -1.72
C PHE A 81 -3.89 3.11 -0.78
N PRO A 82 -3.66 2.39 0.34
CA PRO A 82 -4.74 2.10 1.25
C PRO A 82 -5.37 3.38 1.83
N GLU A 83 -6.69 3.47 1.76
CA GLU A 83 -7.50 4.61 2.23
C GLU A 83 -7.26 4.92 3.71
N ASP A 84 -6.93 3.91 4.52
CA ASP A 84 -6.59 4.12 5.93
C ASP A 84 -5.28 4.91 6.14
N PHE A 85 -4.51 5.20 5.10
CA PHE A 85 -3.45 6.22 5.15
C PHE A 85 -3.94 7.61 4.73
N ALA A 86 -5.00 7.71 3.92
CA ALA A 86 -5.63 9.00 3.60
C ALA A 86 -6.19 9.65 4.87
N ASP A 87 -6.80 8.85 5.76
CA ASP A 87 -7.27 9.32 7.08
C ASP A 87 -6.16 10.02 7.89
N PHE A 88 -4.92 9.52 7.84
CA PHE A 88 -3.80 10.14 8.56
C PHE A 88 -3.29 11.41 7.86
N ILE A 89 -3.34 11.47 6.52
CA ILE A 89 -2.98 12.68 5.77
C ILE A 89 -4.01 13.77 6.09
N GLU A 90 -5.30 13.45 5.97
CA GLU A 90 -6.38 14.37 6.29
C GLU A 90 -6.31 14.84 7.74
N ALA A 91 -6.06 13.92 8.69
CA ALA A 91 -5.85 14.29 10.08
C ALA A 91 -4.65 15.23 10.25
N ALA A 92 -3.52 14.96 9.57
CA ALA A 92 -2.33 15.82 9.65
C ALA A 92 -2.60 17.24 9.12
N GLU A 93 -3.31 17.36 7.99
CA GLU A 93 -3.72 18.64 7.42
C GLU A 93 -4.65 19.40 8.38
N GLN A 94 -5.69 18.74 8.89
CA GLN A 94 -6.62 19.33 9.86
C GLN A 94 -5.92 19.78 11.15
N ILE A 95 -4.99 18.97 11.67
CA ILE A 95 -4.19 19.32 12.84
C ILE A 95 -3.38 20.58 12.55
N ARG A 96 -2.67 20.63 11.41
CA ARG A 96 -1.83 21.77 11.04
C ARG A 96 -2.64 23.06 10.96
N ASP A 97 -3.84 23.01 10.39
CA ASP A 97 -4.70 24.18 10.27
C ASP A 97 -5.28 24.61 11.63
N LYS A 98 -5.81 23.67 12.42
CA LYS A 98 -6.29 23.96 13.77
C LYS A 98 -5.20 24.54 14.67
N VAL A 99 -3.97 24.05 14.58
CA VAL A 99 -2.82 24.58 15.37
C VAL A 99 -2.53 26.05 15.04
N LYS A 100 -2.59 26.43 13.76
CA LYS A 100 -2.34 27.82 13.32
C LYS A 100 -3.39 28.78 13.87
N GLU A 101 -4.65 28.34 13.88
CA GLU A 101 -5.80 29.13 14.32
C GLU A 101 -5.89 29.23 15.85
N THR A 102 -5.38 28.22 16.56
CA THR A 102 -5.51 28.12 18.02
C THR A 102 -4.54 29.06 18.74
N ARG A 103 -5.07 29.89 19.64
CA ARG A 103 -4.28 30.90 20.39
C ARG A 103 -4.19 30.69 21.89
N SER A 104 -5.04 29.86 22.50
CA SER A 104 -5.04 29.56 23.93
C SER A 104 -4.44 28.19 24.23
N ALA A 105 -3.94 28.00 25.46
CA ALA A 105 -3.43 26.71 25.93
C ALA A 105 -4.55 25.66 26.00
N ASP A 106 -5.70 26.02 26.59
CA ASP A 106 -6.85 25.11 26.74
C ASP A 106 -7.35 24.53 25.40
N ALA A 107 -7.32 25.33 24.33
CA ALA A 107 -7.71 24.87 23.00
C ALA A 107 -6.65 23.97 22.35
N LEU A 108 -5.35 24.16 22.65
CA LEU A 108 -4.30 23.22 22.23
C LEU A 108 -4.41 21.90 23.00
N GLU A 109 -4.77 21.95 24.28
CA GLU A 109 -5.05 20.76 25.09
C GLU A 109 -6.25 19.98 24.52
N GLY A 110 -7.33 20.69 24.15
CA GLY A 110 -8.48 20.10 23.44
C GLY A 110 -8.07 19.43 22.13
N LEU A 111 -7.23 20.08 21.32
CA LEU A 111 -6.71 19.49 20.08
C LEU A 111 -5.86 18.25 20.35
N LEU A 112 -5.01 18.26 21.38
CA LEU A 112 -4.24 17.08 21.79
C LEU A 112 -5.14 15.90 22.20
N ILE A 113 -6.27 16.17 22.87
CA ILE A 113 -7.27 15.16 23.20
C ILE A 113 -7.89 14.57 21.92
N GLU A 114 -8.28 15.40 20.96
CA GLU A 114 -8.81 14.93 19.66
C GLU A 114 -7.80 14.03 18.94
N ILE A 115 -6.52 14.45 18.87
CA ILE A 115 -5.44 13.67 18.25
C ILE A 115 -5.25 12.33 18.96
N ARG A 116 -5.23 12.33 20.30
CA ARG A 116 -5.12 11.12 21.11
C ARG A 116 -6.22 10.12 20.78
N ASP A 117 -7.45 10.61 20.71
CA ASP A 117 -8.62 9.75 20.54
C ASP A 117 -8.67 9.17 19.12
N PHE A 118 -8.36 9.98 18.09
CA PHE A 118 -8.13 9.49 16.73
C PHE A 118 -7.04 8.40 16.66
N LEU A 119 -5.89 8.62 17.30
CA LEU A 119 -4.80 7.65 17.31
C LEU A 119 -5.18 6.34 18.01
N LYS A 120 -5.96 6.41 19.10
CA LYS A 120 -6.46 5.23 19.81
C LYS A 120 -7.47 4.45 18.98
N GLU A 121 -8.38 5.13 18.29
CA GLU A 121 -9.33 4.50 17.37
C GLU A 121 -8.58 3.75 16.27
N LYS A 122 -7.65 4.42 15.58
CA LYS A 122 -6.83 3.77 14.54
C LYS A 122 -6.02 2.61 15.09
N LYS A 123 -5.44 2.75 16.30
CA LYS A 123 -4.74 1.64 16.96
C LYS A 123 -5.64 0.43 17.16
N SER A 124 -6.86 0.62 17.67
CA SER A 124 -7.83 -0.46 17.86
C SER A 124 -8.18 -1.16 16.54
N GLU A 125 -8.38 -0.40 15.46
CA GLU A 125 -8.59 -0.98 14.13
C GLU A 125 -7.41 -1.87 13.70
N TYR A 126 -6.18 -1.39 13.86
CA TYR A 126 -4.98 -2.13 13.47
C TYR A 126 -4.74 -3.35 14.36
N GLU A 127 -5.08 -3.31 15.65
CA GLU A 127 -5.04 -4.45 16.56
C GLU A 127 -6.06 -5.53 16.16
N SER A 128 -7.30 -5.15 15.86
CA SER A 128 -8.32 -6.08 15.34
C SER A 128 -7.86 -6.75 14.03
N ARG A 129 -7.19 -5.99 13.15
CA ARG A 129 -6.60 -6.55 11.92
C ARG A 129 -5.47 -7.54 12.20
N ARG A 130 -4.62 -7.25 13.19
CA ARG A 130 -3.53 -8.16 13.61
C ARG A 130 -4.10 -9.48 14.14
N GLU A 131 -5.11 -9.42 14.99
CA GLU A 131 -5.78 -10.59 15.55
C GLU A 131 -6.45 -11.45 14.45
N LYS A 132 -7.20 -10.81 13.54
CA LYS A 132 -7.79 -11.50 12.37
C LYS A 132 -6.73 -12.17 11.50
N LYS A 133 -5.54 -11.59 11.37
CA LYS A 133 -4.42 -12.17 10.61
C LYS A 133 -3.83 -13.40 11.33
N GLU A 134 -3.69 -13.37 12.65
CA GLU A 134 -3.16 -14.48 13.44
C GLU A 134 -4.14 -15.67 13.46
N ASN A 135 -5.42 -15.41 13.72
CA ASN A 135 -6.47 -16.44 13.76
C ASN A 135 -6.63 -17.14 12.39
N ARG A 136 -6.44 -16.41 11.29
CA ARG A 136 -6.47 -16.99 9.93
C ARG A 136 -5.23 -17.82 9.61
N LYS A 137 -4.08 -17.54 10.20
CA LYS A 137 -2.85 -18.32 9.94
C LYS A 137 -2.96 -19.75 10.46
N GLN A 138 -3.77 -19.96 11.50
CA GLN A 138 -3.99 -21.28 12.13
C GLN A 138 -5.03 -22.15 11.40
N GLN A 139 -5.82 -21.60 10.46
CA GLN A 139 -6.98 -22.29 9.88
C GLN A 139 -6.73 -22.96 8.51
N TYR A 140 -5.63 -22.68 7.80
CA TYR A 140 -5.54 -22.93 6.34
C TYR A 140 -4.39 -23.84 5.86
N ASP A 141 -3.90 -24.77 6.68
CA ASP A 141 -2.89 -25.75 6.23
C ASP A 141 -3.45 -26.89 5.32
N THR A 142 -4.75 -26.90 5.02
CA THR A 142 -5.39 -28.05 4.32
C THR A 142 -6.27 -27.72 3.10
N GLU A 143 -6.35 -26.47 2.62
CA GLU A 143 -7.27 -26.13 1.51
C GLU A 143 -6.63 -26.13 0.09
N ILE A 144 -7.37 -26.71 -0.86
CA ILE A 144 -7.07 -26.74 -2.30
C ILE A 144 -7.05 -25.31 -2.88
N GLY A 145 -6.02 -24.99 -3.67
CA GLY A 145 -5.80 -23.64 -4.19
C GLY A 145 -6.96 -23.06 -5.00
N THR A 146 -7.33 -21.81 -4.74
CA THR A 146 -8.28 -21.02 -5.54
C THR A 146 -7.57 -20.31 -6.71
N LYS A 147 -8.35 -19.84 -7.68
CA LYS A 147 -7.84 -19.01 -8.80
C LYS A 147 -8.29 -17.57 -8.66
N ILE A 148 -7.42 -16.63 -9.02
CA ILE A 148 -7.76 -15.25 -9.36
C ILE A 148 -7.58 -15.11 -10.86
N ASN A 149 -8.64 -14.73 -11.56
CA ASN A 149 -8.60 -14.48 -13.00
C ASN A 149 -8.40 -12.97 -13.21
N VAL A 150 -7.39 -12.63 -14.00
CA VAL A 150 -7.02 -11.24 -14.29
C VAL A 150 -7.03 -11.06 -15.80
N ARG A 151 -7.85 -10.14 -16.28
CA ARG A 151 -7.83 -9.78 -17.69
C ARG A 151 -6.70 -8.81 -18.00
N VAL A 152 -5.94 -9.12 -19.05
CA VAL A 152 -4.80 -8.33 -19.53
C VAL A 152 -4.90 -8.16 -21.04
N THR A 153 -4.11 -7.24 -21.61
CA THR A 153 -3.93 -7.18 -23.07
C THR A 153 -2.98 -8.29 -23.53
N PRO A 154 -3.00 -8.67 -24.82
CA PRO A 154 -2.01 -9.61 -25.37
C PRO A 154 -0.57 -9.17 -25.10
N THR A 155 -0.25 -7.89 -25.35
CA THR A 155 1.09 -7.31 -25.10
C THR A 155 1.50 -7.43 -23.63
N GLN A 156 0.59 -7.14 -22.70
CA GLN A 156 0.83 -7.30 -21.27
C GLN A 156 1.09 -8.75 -20.87
N ARG A 157 0.39 -9.70 -21.49
CA ARG A 157 0.60 -11.13 -21.23
C ARG A 157 1.96 -11.58 -21.73
N SER A 158 2.29 -11.28 -22.98
CA SER A 158 3.58 -11.63 -23.58
C SER A 158 4.74 -11.04 -22.79
N TRP A 159 4.64 -9.79 -22.37
CA TRP A 159 5.65 -9.14 -21.54
C TRP A 159 5.82 -9.82 -20.18
N LEU A 160 4.73 -10.24 -19.51
CA LEU A 160 4.84 -10.98 -18.25
C LEU A 160 5.50 -12.36 -18.42
N GLU A 161 5.18 -13.07 -19.49
CA GLU A 161 5.79 -14.36 -19.82
C GLU A 161 7.28 -14.20 -20.14
N GLU A 162 7.65 -13.15 -20.87
CA GLU A 162 9.04 -12.79 -21.15
C GLU A 162 9.81 -12.44 -19.87
N MET A 163 9.26 -11.55 -19.02
CA MET A 163 9.89 -11.17 -17.75
C MET A 163 10.06 -12.36 -16.80
N HIS A 164 9.10 -13.29 -16.77
CA HIS A 164 9.22 -14.54 -16.02
C HIS A 164 10.34 -15.44 -16.58
N SER A 165 10.44 -15.54 -17.90
CA SER A 165 11.50 -16.34 -18.55
C SER A 165 12.91 -15.81 -18.34
N ARG A 166 13.07 -14.48 -18.18
CA ARG A 166 14.35 -13.82 -17.89
C ARG A 166 14.92 -14.10 -16.50
N GLN A 167 14.15 -14.69 -15.56
CA GLN A 167 14.64 -15.07 -14.23
C GLN A 167 15.50 -16.35 -14.22
N GLY A 168 15.79 -16.92 -15.40
CA GLY A 168 16.74 -18.02 -15.53
C GLY A 168 16.26 -19.35 -14.92
N PRO A 169 17.17 -20.33 -14.76
CA PRO A 169 16.84 -21.67 -14.25
C PRO A 169 16.29 -21.69 -12.81
N ASP A 170 16.53 -20.63 -12.03
CA ASP A 170 15.99 -20.45 -10.68
C ASP A 170 14.49 -20.06 -10.66
N ALA A 171 13.89 -19.83 -11.84
CA ALA A 171 12.45 -19.69 -12.04
C ALA A 171 11.67 -21.01 -11.85
N LEU A 172 12.14 -21.90 -10.96
CA LEU A 172 11.55 -23.19 -10.56
C LEU A 172 10.09 -23.10 -10.05
N VAL A 173 9.54 -21.89 -9.99
CA VAL A 173 8.17 -21.59 -9.61
C VAL A 173 7.45 -20.97 -10.82
N GLY A 174 6.46 -21.68 -11.37
CA GLY A 174 5.69 -21.21 -12.53
C GLY A 174 5.03 -19.84 -12.33
N LEU A 175 4.64 -19.17 -13.42
CA LEU A 175 4.15 -17.78 -13.48
C LEU A 175 3.18 -17.37 -12.33
N SER A 176 2.24 -18.24 -11.95
CA SER A 176 1.34 -18.02 -10.81
C SER A 176 2.08 -17.77 -9.48
N SER A 177 3.12 -18.54 -9.19
CA SER A 177 3.91 -18.42 -7.97
C SER A 177 4.79 -17.18 -7.98
N TRP A 178 5.36 -16.84 -9.13
CA TRP A 178 6.11 -15.61 -9.32
C TRP A 178 5.25 -14.36 -9.08
N ILE A 179 4.08 -14.28 -9.73
CA ILE A 179 3.11 -13.18 -9.51
C ILE A 179 2.69 -13.10 -8.04
N ARG A 180 2.43 -14.24 -7.37
CA ARG A 180 2.12 -14.26 -5.93
C ARG A 180 3.22 -13.69 -5.06
N SER A 181 4.48 -13.93 -5.42
CA SER A 181 5.64 -13.42 -4.69
C SER A 181 5.69 -11.90 -4.79
N ILE A 182 5.57 -11.35 -6.01
CA ILE A 182 5.53 -9.90 -6.27
C ILE A 182 4.41 -9.24 -5.47
N LEU A 183 3.18 -9.74 -5.58
CA LEU A 183 2.04 -9.20 -4.84
C LEU A 183 2.23 -9.30 -3.32
N SER A 184 2.86 -10.38 -2.83
CA SER A 184 3.13 -10.54 -1.40
C SER A 184 4.19 -9.56 -0.90
N VAL A 185 5.22 -9.25 -1.72
CA VAL A 185 6.21 -8.22 -1.41
C VAL A 185 5.55 -6.84 -1.40
N TYR A 186 4.78 -6.53 -2.44
CA TYR A 186 4.03 -5.27 -2.53
C TYR A 186 3.18 -5.03 -1.28
N MET A 187 2.35 -6.02 -0.92
CA MET A 187 1.49 -5.92 0.26
C MET A 187 2.28 -5.86 1.57
N ARG A 188 3.40 -6.58 1.70
CA ARG A 188 4.20 -6.61 2.93
C ARG A 188 4.63 -5.20 3.39
N ASN A 189 4.80 -4.27 2.45
CA ASN A 189 5.18 -2.89 2.75
C ASN A 189 4.03 -2.09 3.38
N TYR A 190 2.78 -2.42 3.05
CA TYR A 190 1.58 -1.75 3.57
C TYR A 190 0.87 -2.52 4.70
N THR A 191 1.04 -3.84 4.80
CA THR A 191 0.26 -4.73 5.68
C THR A 191 1.07 -5.27 6.87
N ARG A 192 1.94 -4.46 7.48
CA ARG A 192 2.53 -4.78 8.79
C ARG A 192 1.80 -4.01 9.90
N PRO A 193 0.63 -4.49 10.38
CA PRO A 193 -0.05 -3.93 11.53
C PRO A 193 0.89 -3.69 12.70
N GLU A 194 1.84 -4.60 12.94
CA GLU A 194 2.77 -4.56 14.06
C GLU A 194 3.64 -3.30 14.04
N ARG A 195 4.17 -2.92 12.86
CA ARG A 195 4.94 -1.68 12.69
C ARG A 195 4.05 -0.45 12.78
N THR A 196 2.82 -0.53 12.27
CA THR A 196 1.88 0.60 12.36
C THR A 196 1.46 0.85 13.82
N ILE A 197 1.08 -0.21 14.55
CA ILE A 197 0.75 -0.19 15.98
C ILE A 197 1.91 0.36 16.81
N TYR A 198 3.15 -0.07 16.51
CA TYR A 198 4.33 0.46 17.21
C TYR A 198 4.41 1.98 17.12
N SER A 199 4.28 2.58 15.94
CA SER A 199 4.35 4.04 15.86
C SER A 199 3.08 4.72 16.36
N LEU A 200 1.91 4.08 16.28
CA LEU A 200 0.70 4.60 16.93
C LEU A 200 0.91 4.70 18.45
N ASN A 201 1.52 3.68 19.08
CA ASN A 201 1.90 3.76 20.49
C ASN A 201 2.88 4.89 20.77
N LYS A 202 3.88 5.08 19.90
CA LYS A 202 4.83 6.19 20.02
C LYS A 202 4.11 7.53 19.98
N TRP A 203 3.30 7.77 18.95
CA TRP A 203 2.55 9.02 18.79
C TRP A 203 1.54 9.27 19.92
N ILE A 204 0.87 8.23 20.43
CA ILE A 204 0.02 8.33 21.61
C ILE A 204 0.85 8.78 22.83
N GLY A 205 2.05 8.21 23.01
CA GLY A 205 2.99 8.62 24.06
C GLY A 205 3.41 10.08 23.92
N ASP A 206 3.79 10.49 22.71
CA ASP A 206 4.17 11.87 22.39
C ASP A 206 3.02 12.86 22.70
N VAL A 207 1.77 12.49 22.42
CA VAL A 207 0.57 13.28 22.79
C VAL A 207 0.40 13.36 24.31
N TYR A 208 0.62 12.27 25.04
CA TYR A 208 0.54 12.29 26.51
C TYR A 208 1.62 13.17 27.14
N GLU A 209 2.84 13.20 26.59
CA GLU A 209 3.87 14.12 27.04
C GLU A 209 3.50 15.58 26.73
N ALA A 210 2.89 15.84 25.57
CA ALA A 210 2.41 17.17 25.23
C ALA A 210 1.26 17.64 26.12
N LEU A 211 0.36 16.74 26.54
CA LEU A 211 -0.70 17.05 27.52
C LEU A 211 -0.18 17.37 28.92
N ARG A 212 1.06 16.98 29.25
CA ARG A 212 1.70 17.35 30.52
C ARG A 212 2.40 18.71 30.46
N GLU A 213 2.60 19.24 29.26
CA GLU A 213 3.22 20.53 29.04
C GLU A 213 2.23 21.65 29.39
N ARG A 214 2.71 22.68 30.09
CA ARG A 214 1.91 23.84 30.50
C ARG A 214 2.23 25.08 29.66
N GLU A 215 3.37 25.08 28.97
CA GLU A 215 3.76 26.16 28.07
C GLU A 215 3.13 26.00 26.69
N LYS A 216 2.33 27.00 26.30
CA LYS A 216 1.60 27.03 25.03
C LYS A 216 2.48 26.82 23.79
N ASP A 217 3.62 27.48 23.74
CA ASP A 217 4.48 27.44 22.55
C ASP A 217 5.16 26.07 22.41
N LYS A 218 5.47 25.41 23.53
CA LYS A 218 5.97 24.03 23.53
C LYS A 218 4.90 23.04 23.08
N MET A 219 3.66 23.16 23.59
CA MET A 219 2.53 22.36 23.12
C MET A 219 2.32 22.52 21.61
N ARG A 220 2.32 23.77 21.12
CA ARG A 220 2.16 24.06 19.69
C ARG A 220 3.24 23.38 18.84
N ASN A 221 4.49 23.46 19.26
CA ASN A 221 5.60 22.82 18.56
C ASN A 221 5.46 21.30 18.55
N GLN A 222 5.05 20.69 19.67
CA GLN A 222 4.84 19.25 19.74
C GLN A 222 3.70 18.78 18.84
N ILE A 223 2.57 19.50 18.80
CA ILE A 223 1.46 19.19 17.89
C ILE A 223 1.89 19.33 16.42
N SER A 224 2.68 20.36 16.11
CA SER A 224 3.21 20.54 14.74
C SER A 224 4.12 19.38 14.34
N ASN A 225 5.07 19.00 15.20
CA ASN A 225 5.97 17.86 14.97
C ASN A 225 5.22 16.53 14.82
N LEU A 226 4.12 16.34 15.54
CA LEU A 226 3.24 15.17 15.41
C LEU A 226 2.61 15.10 14.02
N SER A 227 2.07 16.22 13.51
CA SER A 227 1.48 16.28 12.17
C SER A 227 2.50 15.97 11.06
N GLU A 228 3.71 16.52 11.16
CA GLU A 228 4.82 16.25 10.23
C GLU A 228 5.25 14.77 10.28
N SER A 229 5.30 14.19 11.49
CA SER A 229 5.63 12.78 11.67
C SER A 229 4.60 11.84 11.01
N PHE A 230 3.33 12.23 10.94
CA PHE A 230 2.29 11.46 10.25
C PHE A 230 2.57 11.45 8.74
N GLU A 231 2.73 12.63 8.14
CA GLU A 231 2.99 12.80 6.71
C GLU A 231 4.27 12.08 6.29
N GLU A 232 5.37 12.26 7.03
CA GLU A 232 6.66 11.64 6.71
C GLU A 232 6.57 10.12 6.71
N LYS A 233 5.89 9.54 7.71
CA LYS A 233 5.76 8.09 7.81
C LYS A 233 4.91 7.52 6.67
N ILE A 234 3.86 8.23 6.28
CA ILE A 234 3.00 7.84 5.15
C ILE A 234 3.77 7.93 3.84
N TYR A 235 4.51 9.00 3.64
CA TYR A 235 5.40 9.20 2.50
C TYR A 235 6.46 8.09 2.41
N ASN A 236 7.13 7.78 3.51
CA ASN A 236 8.13 6.71 3.58
C ASN A 236 7.54 5.33 3.29
N LYS A 237 6.30 5.06 3.70
CA LYS A 237 5.58 3.83 3.33
C LYS A 237 5.28 3.76 1.85
N LYS A 238 4.87 4.87 1.24
CA LYS A 238 4.64 4.98 -0.21
C LYS A 238 5.92 4.71 -1.00
N GLN A 239 7.06 5.26 -0.59
CA GLN A 239 8.36 5.06 -1.24
C GLN A 239 8.92 3.64 -1.03
N SER A 240 8.85 3.12 0.21
CA SER A 240 9.35 1.77 0.53
C SER A 240 8.59 0.67 -0.21
N ALA A 241 7.32 0.90 -0.53
CA ALA A 241 6.51 -0.02 -1.30
C ALA A 241 6.94 -0.16 -2.76
N ILE A 242 7.76 0.77 -3.25
CA ILE A 242 8.19 0.84 -4.64
C ILE A 242 9.59 0.21 -4.79
N GLY A 243 10.50 0.44 -3.85
CA GLY A 243 11.92 0.03 -3.96
C GLY A 243 12.30 -1.35 -3.42
N SER A 244 11.36 -2.24 -3.07
CA SER A 244 11.67 -3.45 -2.29
C SER A 244 11.89 -4.75 -3.08
N LEU A 245 11.86 -4.73 -4.42
CA LEU A 245 12.28 -5.86 -5.25
C LEU A 245 13.49 -5.42 -6.05
N SER A 246 14.67 -5.88 -5.62
CA SER A 246 15.84 -5.95 -6.49
C SER A 246 15.59 -7.07 -7.50
N PHE A 247 15.25 -6.69 -8.72
CA PHE A 247 15.17 -7.56 -9.90
C PHE A 247 16.57 -7.98 -10.37
N ALA A 248 17.54 -7.08 -10.26
CA ALA A 248 18.93 -7.29 -10.69
C ALA A 248 19.64 -8.46 -9.99
N SER A 249 19.22 -8.83 -8.76
CA SER A 249 19.83 -9.94 -8.02
C SER A 249 19.31 -11.33 -8.41
N ASN A 250 18.28 -11.43 -9.26
CA ASN A 250 17.67 -12.70 -9.70
C ASN A 250 17.61 -12.85 -11.23
N ILE A 251 18.25 -11.94 -11.98
CA ILE A 251 18.44 -12.02 -13.43
C ILE A 251 19.96 -12.15 -13.64
N GLN A 252 20.48 -13.37 -13.51
CA GLN A 252 21.82 -13.74 -13.99
C GLN A 252 21.71 -15.00 -14.84
#